data_AF-A0A7Y5Q405-F1
#
_entry.id   AF-A0A7Y5Q405-F1
#
_cell.length_a   1.000
_cell.length_b   1.000
_cell.length_c   1.000
_cell.angle_alpha   90.00
_cell.angle_beta   90.00
_cell.angle_gamma   90.00
#
_symmetry.space_group_name_H-M   'P 1'
#
loop_
_entity.id
_entity.type
_entity.pdbx_description
1 polymer ?
#
loop_
_entity_poly.entity_id
_entity_poly.type
_entity_poly.pdbx_seq_one_letter_code
_entity_poly.pdbx_strand_id
1 'polypeptide(L)'
;QRLATLSEEGEIALWSLPRPVSGAPRRLCRLWHFTDPPASVWVTDNEWCDGPLGIERLVCWRLGAQTVPFGQFEPSRRRPDKVTEALTGQPVAAEGEPPGLRFLKPASGTETNGRQIVVELAVSGPRWVTRVDLSVNGLPAQSLGTANGVAKAVVPLPAGETEARLRAVAVNDRGQVSAPAQVTVFASGYQARLGVLRVLSIGLNRYRSPGIPPLSYSVADATAMAEALAAQGKDKPYPEVERTLLCDAQANLANVAVALQALKAHARANDTVVIFLAGHGISKAGEFYFGTYDLDLERLETTALNWRDFARALRDIGTFRVLVLADTCHAGGIVGSSGEQAHVLRRVSDDTGRLVFSASRENEPSFGFAELGHGAFTQAILEALRGPGDANRDGAVSYGELTRYVSPRVAQLTEGRQHPELPLVDPDLPLDDTFAWITTP
;
A
#
# COMPACT_ATOMS: atom_id res chain seq x y z
N GLN A 1 19.53 -11.76 41.15
CA GLN A 1 18.50 -12.22 40.18
C GLN A 1 18.88 -11.68 38.81
N ARG A 2 18.62 -12.38 37.71
CA ARG A 2 18.94 -11.87 36.36
C ARG A 2 17.78 -10.99 35.86
N LEU A 3 18.04 -9.71 35.61
CA LEU A 3 17.07 -8.75 35.03
C LEU A 3 16.95 -8.91 33.52
N ALA A 4 18.07 -9.24 32.87
CA ALA A 4 18.17 -9.57 31.46
C ALA A 4 19.02 -10.84 31.28
N THR A 5 18.79 -11.55 30.17
CA THR A 5 19.65 -12.65 29.69
C THR A 5 19.83 -12.52 28.18
N LEU A 6 21.07 -12.64 27.71
CA LEU A 6 21.43 -12.67 26.30
C LEU A 6 21.54 -14.13 25.83
N SER A 7 21.03 -14.46 24.64
CA SER A 7 21.27 -15.75 23.96
C SER A 7 22.48 -15.68 23.02
N GLU A 8 22.98 -16.84 22.58
CA GLU A 8 24.03 -16.94 21.57
C GLU A 8 23.58 -16.40 20.19
N GLU A 9 22.26 -16.31 19.95
CA GLU A 9 21.64 -15.72 18.76
C GLU A 9 21.36 -14.21 18.91
N GLY A 10 21.79 -13.58 20.02
CA GLY A 10 21.59 -12.14 20.27
C GLY A 10 20.22 -11.75 20.84
N GLU A 11 19.34 -12.71 21.19
CA GLU A 11 18.07 -12.42 21.86
C GLU A 11 18.33 -11.91 23.28
N ILE A 12 17.84 -10.70 23.60
CA ILE A 12 17.82 -10.16 24.96
C ILE A 12 16.43 -10.44 25.57
N ALA A 13 16.33 -11.43 26.45
CA ALA A 13 15.13 -11.68 27.24
C ALA A 13 15.15 -10.87 28.55
N LEU A 14 14.09 -10.11 28.83
CA LEU A 14 13.89 -9.35 30.08
C LEU A 14 12.99 -10.11 31.05
N TRP A 15 13.30 -10.04 32.35
CA TRP A 15 12.67 -10.86 33.38
C TRP A 15 12.12 -10.03 34.56
N SER A 16 10.97 -10.44 35.08
CA SER A 16 10.38 -9.87 36.29
C SER A 16 11.26 -10.15 37.52
N LEU A 17 11.51 -9.15 38.36
CA LEU A 17 12.03 -9.39 39.70
C LEU A 17 10.98 -10.14 40.55
N PRO A 18 11.32 -11.32 41.12
CA PRO A 18 10.45 -12.00 42.09
C PRO A 18 10.08 -11.11 43.27
N ARG A 19 8.78 -10.90 43.48
CA ARG A 19 8.25 -10.24 44.69
C ARG A 19 8.23 -11.24 45.84
N PRO A 20 8.43 -10.82 47.11
CA PRO A 20 8.61 -11.73 48.26
C PRO A 20 7.41 -12.61 48.63
N VAL A 21 6.29 -12.55 47.90
CA VAL A 21 5.06 -13.32 48.18
C VAL A 21 4.52 -14.03 46.93
N SER A 22 5.13 -13.91 45.75
CA SER A 22 4.64 -14.63 44.55
C SER A 22 5.67 -14.86 43.44
N GLY A 23 5.75 -16.13 43.02
CA GLY A 23 6.20 -16.54 41.68
C GLY A 23 7.70 -16.80 41.49
N ALA A 24 7.98 -17.76 40.60
CA ALA A 24 9.26 -17.83 39.90
C ALA A 24 9.41 -16.62 38.94
N PRO A 25 10.62 -16.21 38.56
CA PRO A 25 10.81 -15.11 37.61
C PRO A 25 10.16 -15.44 36.26
N ARG A 26 9.25 -14.58 35.80
CA ARG A 26 8.58 -14.65 34.50
C ARG A 26 9.34 -13.80 33.47
N ARG A 27 9.43 -14.25 32.21
CA ARG A 27 9.91 -13.41 31.10
C ARG A 27 8.82 -12.40 30.73
N LEU A 28 9.21 -11.14 30.58
CA LEU A 28 8.30 -10.04 30.23
C LEU A 28 8.24 -9.88 28.71
N CYS A 29 9.41 -9.82 28.09
CA CYS A 29 9.58 -9.72 26.65
C CYS A 29 10.94 -10.28 26.22
N ARG A 30 11.07 -10.44 24.91
CA ARG A 30 12.29 -10.63 24.15
C ARG A 30 12.56 -9.35 23.35
N LEU A 31 13.83 -9.07 23.11
CA LEU A 31 14.32 -7.91 22.38
C LEU A 31 15.43 -8.36 21.43
N TRP A 32 15.34 -7.95 20.17
CA TRP A 32 16.46 -7.97 19.23
C TRP A 32 16.82 -6.52 18.90
N HIS A 33 18.12 -6.20 18.96
CA HIS A 33 18.64 -4.88 18.61
C HIS A 33 19.54 -4.98 17.38
N PHE A 34 19.30 -4.13 16.40
CA PHE A 34 20.01 -4.03 15.14
C PHE A 34 20.86 -2.77 15.17
N THR A 35 22.12 -2.87 14.74
CA THR A 35 23.07 -1.74 14.74
C THR A 35 23.06 -0.94 13.44
N ASP A 36 22.61 -1.55 12.34
CA ASP A 36 22.56 -0.93 11.01
C ASP A 36 21.35 -1.47 10.22
N PRO A 37 20.29 -0.67 9.99
CA PRO A 37 20.02 0.60 10.69
C PRO A 37 19.79 0.39 12.21
N PRO A 38 20.09 1.38 13.06
CA PRO A 38 19.82 1.32 14.50
C PRO A 38 18.33 1.14 14.82
N ALA A 39 17.94 -0.06 15.28
CA ALA A 39 16.54 -0.42 15.52
C ALA A 39 16.36 -1.47 16.62
N SER A 40 15.16 -1.59 17.16
CA SER A 40 14.82 -2.57 18.21
C SER A 40 13.44 -3.18 17.98
N VAL A 41 13.35 -4.51 18.05
CA VAL A 41 12.08 -5.26 18.00
C VAL A 41 11.84 -5.94 19.33
N TRP A 42 10.71 -5.62 19.94
CA TRP A 42 10.22 -6.18 21.19
C TRP A 42 9.14 -7.22 20.90
N VAL A 43 9.15 -8.37 21.58
CA VAL A 43 8.10 -9.40 21.46
C VAL A 43 7.79 -10.00 22.84
N THR A 44 6.54 -9.94 23.27
CA THR A 44 6.07 -10.57 24.53
C THR A 44 5.96 -12.09 24.41
N ASP A 45 5.81 -12.81 25.54
CA ASP A 45 5.51 -14.25 25.52
C ASP A 45 4.15 -14.57 24.87
N ASN A 46 3.25 -13.59 24.72
CA ASN A 46 1.97 -13.73 24.00
C ASN A 46 2.07 -13.25 22.53
N GLU A 47 3.30 -13.09 22.02
CA GLU A 47 3.64 -12.68 20.65
C GLU A 47 3.19 -11.27 20.24
N TRP A 48 2.68 -10.45 21.16
CA TRP A 48 2.53 -9.00 20.93
C TRP A 48 3.90 -8.38 20.65
N CYS A 49 4.00 -7.58 19.60
CA CYS A 49 5.26 -6.95 19.19
C CYS A 49 5.19 -5.42 19.19
N ASP A 50 6.36 -4.79 19.24
CA ASP A 50 6.57 -3.36 19.02
C ASP A 50 7.97 -3.11 18.42
N GLY A 51 8.14 -1.98 17.75
CA GLY A 51 9.35 -1.60 17.01
C GLY A 51 9.07 -0.45 16.04
N PRO A 52 10.11 0.10 15.39
CA PRO A 52 9.97 1.15 14.38
C PRO A 52 9.34 0.62 13.09
N LEU A 53 8.63 1.49 12.36
CA LEU A 53 8.16 1.21 11.00
C LEU A 53 9.35 0.92 10.07
N GLY A 54 9.23 -0.05 9.16
CA GLY A 54 10.31 -0.45 8.26
C GLY A 54 11.16 -1.62 8.76
N ILE A 55 11.01 -2.02 10.03
CA ILE A 55 11.81 -3.10 10.64
C ILE A 55 11.45 -4.49 10.10
N GLU A 56 10.28 -4.62 9.48
CA GLU A 56 9.84 -5.82 8.78
C GLU A 56 10.74 -6.24 7.61
N ARG A 57 11.64 -5.35 7.16
CA ARG A 57 12.67 -5.64 6.16
C ARG A 57 13.88 -6.41 6.71
N LEU A 58 14.08 -6.43 8.03
CA LEU A 58 15.21 -7.10 8.70
C LEU A 58 14.79 -8.35 9.48
N VAL A 59 13.48 -8.54 9.72
CA VAL A 59 12.95 -9.57 10.62
C VAL A 59 11.92 -10.44 9.89
N CYS A 60 11.92 -11.73 10.20
CA CYS A 60 10.92 -12.70 9.78
C CYS A 60 10.56 -13.62 10.95
N TRP A 61 9.30 -14.07 10.98
CA TRP A 61 8.86 -15.15 11.85
C TRP A 61 9.24 -16.49 11.23
N ARG A 62 9.45 -17.51 12.05
CA ARG A 62 9.55 -18.91 11.59
C ARG A 62 8.39 -19.71 12.16
N LEU A 63 7.47 -20.14 11.31
CA LEU A 63 6.33 -20.98 11.67
C LEU A 63 6.60 -22.41 11.19
N GLY A 64 7.07 -23.25 12.11
CA GLY A 64 7.56 -24.58 11.79
C GLY A 64 8.75 -24.52 10.83
N ALA A 65 8.58 -25.02 9.61
CA ALA A 65 9.59 -24.99 8.56
C ALA A 65 9.51 -23.75 7.64
N GLN A 66 8.45 -22.94 7.73
CA GLN A 66 8.26 -21.77 6.86
C GLN A 66 8.81 -20.49 7.50
N THR A 67 9.45 -19.66 6.69
CA THR A 67 9.87 -18.30 7.06
C THR A 67 8.85 -17.30 6.52
N VAL A 68 8.39 -16.38 7.35
CA VAL A 68 7.20 -15.55 7.11
C VAL A 68 7.52 -14.08 7.43
N PRO A 69 7.37 -13.12 6.51
CA PRO A 69 7.78 -11.72 6.72
C PRO A 69 7.14 -11.06 7.95
N PHE A 70 7.91 -10.29 8.74
CA PHE A 70 7.44 -9.79 10.04
C PHE A 70 6.22 -8.87 9.94
N GLY A 71 6.14 -8.08 8.87
CA GLY A 71 5.03 -7.14 8.60
C GLY A 71 3.67 -7.80 8.38
N GLN A 72 3.64 -9.08 8.02
CA GLN A 72 2.41 -9.85 7.80
C GLN A 72 1.55 -10.02 9.06
N PHE A 73 2.19 -9.95 10.23
CA PHE A 73 1.51 -9.95 11.53
C PHE A 73 1.42 -8.56 12.16
N GLU A 74 1.95 -7.51 11.52
CA GLU A 74 1.90 -6.14 12.05
C GLU A 74 0.46 -5.70 12.39
N PRO A 75 -0.55 -5.86 11.49
CA PRO A 75 -1.90 -5.36 11.75
C PRO A 75 -2.62 -6.06 12.91
N SER A 76 -2.20 -7.27 13.28
CA SER A 76 -2.86 -8.11 14.30
C SER A 76 -2.03 -8.33 15.57
N ARG A 77 -0.72 -8.07 15.56
CA ARG A 77 0.20 -8.28 16.69
C ARG A 77 1.00 -7.05 17.11
N ARG A 78 1.14 -6.02 16.27
CA ARG A 78 1.85 -4.79 16.68
C ARG A 78 0.98 -4.01 17.65
N ARG A 79 1.34 -4.09 18.93
CA ARG A 79 0.56 -3.60 20.07
C ARG A 79 1.50 -2.96 21.08
N PRO A 80 1.94 -1.70 20.85
CA PRO A 80 2.82 -0.97 21.76
C PRO A 80 2.23 -0.83 23.15
N ASP A 81 0.89 -0.76 23.25
CA ASP A 81 0.14 -0.83 24.51
C ASP A 81 0.42 -2.14 25.27
N LYS A 82 0.39 -3.29 24.58
CA LYS A 82 0.62 -4.61 25.20
C LYS A 82 2.08 -4.91 25.50
N VAL A 83 3.01 -4.39 24.71
CA VAL A 83 4.44 -4.41 25.08
C VAL A 83 4.68 -3.52 26.31
N THR A 84 4.03 -2.37 26.41
CA THR A 84 4.14 -1.47 27.57
C THR A 84 3.52 -2.07 28.85
N GLU A 85 2.38 -2.74 28.75
CA GLU A 85 1.79 -3.52 29.86
C GLU A 85 2.74 -4.65 30.33
N ALA A 86 3.40 -5.36 29.41
CA ALA A 86 4.38 -6.38 29.76
C ALA A 86 5.62 -5.80 30.45
N LEU A 87 6.20 -4.72 29.91
CA LEU A 87 7.38 -4.05 30.47
C LEU A 87 7.12 -3.44 31.86
N THR A 88 5.89 -2.95 32.10
CA THR A 88 5.46 -2.48 33.43
C THR A 88 5.10 -3.61 34.41
N GLY A 89 5.24 -4.88 33.99
CA GLY A 89 5.01 -6.06 34.81
C GLY A 89 3.53 -6.39 35.05
N GLN A 90 2.62 -5.83 34.25
CA GLN A 90 1.21 -6.21 34.30
C GLN A 90 0.99 -7.59 33.65
N PRO A 91 0.00 -8.38 34.10
CA PRO A 91 -0.30 -9.67 33.52
C PRO A 91 -1.02 -9.48 32.17
N VAL A 92 -0.24 -9.29 31.11
CA VAL A 92 -0.78 -9.28 29.73
C VAL A 92 -1.44 -10.62 29.46
N ALA A 93 -2.72 -10.58 29.13
CA ALA A 93 -3.49 -11.74 28.68
C ALA A 93 -3.11 -12.10 27.23
N ALA A 94 -3.28 -13.37 26.88
CA ALA A 94 -3.50 -13.71 25.48
C ALA A 94 -4.86 -13.11 25.08
N GLU A 95 -4.96 -12.50 23.90
CA GLU A 95 -6.28 -12.37 23.27
C GLU A 95 -6.73 -13.76 22.79
N GLY A 96 -8.04 -13.95 22.60
CA GLY A 96 -8.57 -15.21 22.08
C GLY A 96 -8.03 -15.51 20.68
N GLU A 97 -8.17 -16.76 20.23
CA GLU A 97 -7.67 -17.18 18.92
C GLU A 97 -8.19 -16.26 17.79
N PRO A 98 -7.33 -15.89 16.82
CA PRO A 98 -7.76 -15.14 15.64
C PRO A 98 -8.77 -15.97 14.83
N PRO A 99 -9.57 -15.33 13.96
CA PRO A 99 -10.49 -16.06 13.10
C PRO A 99 -9.73 -17.06 12.21
N GLY A 100 -10.31 -18.24 11.99
CA GLY A 100 -9.86 -19.21 11.02
C GLY A 100 -10.55 -18.99 9.67
N LEU A 101 -9.82 -19.20 8.59
CA LEU A 101 -10.32 -19.00 7.23
C LEU A 101 -9.79 -20.10 6.28
N ARG A 102 -10.65 -20.62 5.40
CA ARG A 102 -10.23 -21.51 4.30
C ARG A 102 -11.19 -21.44 3.12
N PHE A 103 -10.68 -21.67 1.92
CA PHE A 103 -11.52 -21.86 0.74
C PHE A 103 -12.34 -23.16 0.84
N LEU A 104 -13.62 -23.06 0.48
CA LEU A 104 -14.52 -24.15 0.13
C LEU A 104 -14.64 -24.27 -1.39
N LYS A 105 -14.72 -23.11 -2.07
CA LYS A 105 -14.62 -22.96 -3.53
C LYS A 105 -13.90 -21.65 -3.87
N PRO A 106 -13.14 -21.57 -4.97
CA PRO A 106 -12.70 -22.71 -5.79
C PRO A 106 -11.67 -23.58 -5.04
N ALA A 107 -11.33 -24.74 -5.61
CA ALA A 107 -10.17 -25.51 -5.18
C ALA A 107 -8.91 -24.97 -5.87
N SER A 108 -7.73 -25.14 -5.28
CA SER A 108 -6.49 -24.81 -5.99
C SER A 108 -6.32 -25.72 -7.22
N GLY A 109 -5.96 -25.13 -8.36
CA GLY A 109 -5.94 -25.80 -9.67
C GLY A 109 -7.30 -25.85 -10.39
N THR A 110 -8.32 -25.09 -9.94
CA THR A 110 -9.59 -25.01 -10.68
C THR A 110 -9.41 -24.29 -12.01
N GLU A 111 -9.74 -24.95 -13.12
CA GLU A 111 -9.88 -24.32 -14.42
C GLU A 111 -11.23 -23.61 -14.58
N THR A 112 -11.25 -22.50 -15.32
CA THR A 112 -12.44 -21.70 -15.61
C THR A 112 -12.32 -20.92 -16.92
N ASN A 113 -13.42 -20.84 -17.67
CA ASN A 113 -13.57 -20.01 -18.87
C ASN A 113 -14.40 -18.74 -18.62
N GLY A 114 -14.79 -18.47 -17.37
CA GLY A 114 -15.60 -17.33 -16.99
C GLY A 114 -14.79 -16.04 -16.76
N ARG A 115 -15.44 -14.88 -16.89
CA ARG A 115 -14.83 -13.56 -16.56
C ARG A 115 -14.66 -13.31 -15.06
N GLN A 116 -15.27 -14.16 -14.25
CA GLN A 116 -15.40 -14.04 -12.79
C GLN A 116 -15.41 -15.45 -12.21
N ILE A 117 -15.11 -15.58 -10.92
CA ILE A 117 -15.18 -16.85 -10.19
C ILE A 117 -15.95 -16.70 -8.88
N VAL A 118 -16.78 -17.71 -8.59
CA VAL A 118 -17.53 -17.79 -7.32
C VAL A 118 -16.58 -18.28 -6.23
N VAL A 119 -16.42 -17.46 -5.21
CA VAL A 119 -15.63 -17.79 -4.02
C VAL A 119 -16.58 -18.11 -2.87
N GLU A 120 -16.35 -19.23 -2.20
CA GLU A 120 -17.00 -19.61 -0.94
C GLU A 120 -15.90 -19.88 0.09
N LEU A 121 -15.91 -19.13 1.19
CA LEU A 121 -14.91 -19.23 2.27
C LEU A 121 -15.59 -19.73 3.54
N ALA A 122 -15.04 -20.77 4.17
CA ALA A 122 -15.43 -21.15 5.52
C ALA A 122 -14.72 -20.26 6.54
N VAL A 123 -15.50 -19.59 7.37
CA VAL A 123 -15.05 -18.66 8.42
C VAL A 123 -15.35 -19.29 9.78
N SER A 124 -14.33 -19.43 10.63
CA SER A 124 -14.43 -20.00 11.97
C SER A 124 -13.73 -19.13 13.02
N GLY A 125 -13.93 -19.43 14.31
CA GLY A 125 -13.24 -18.77 15.42
C GLY A 125 -14.15 -18.54 16.63
N PRO A 126 -13.58 -18.17 17.79
CA PRO A 126 -14.34 -17.92 19.01
C PRO A 126 -14.98 -16.51 19.08
N ARG A 127 -14.78 -15.68 18.06
CA ARG A 127 -15.29 -14.29 17.97
C ARG A 127 -15.95 -14.06 16.61
N TRP A 128 -16.87 -13.10 16.55
CA TRP A 128 -17.55 -12.76 15.30
C TRP A 128 -16.59 -12.00 14.36
N VAL A 129 -16.67 -12.33 13.07
CA VAL A 129 -15.87 -11.69 12.02
C VAL A 129 -16.58 -10.44 11.52
N THR A 130 -15.88 -9.31 11.53
CA THR A 130 -16.36 -7.99 11.09
C THR A 130 -16.37 -7.88 9.57
N ARG A 131 -15.29 -8.38 8.93
CA ARG A 131 -15.15 -8.42 7.47
C ARG A 131 -14.24 -9.55 7.00
N VAL A 132 -14.39 -9.93 5.74
CA VAL A 132 -13.48 -10.84 5.03
C VAL A 132 -12.96 -10.12 3.79
N ASP A 133 -11.67 -9.85 3.76
CA ASP A 133 -10.99 -9.11 2.69
C ASP A 133 -10.38 -10.09 1.70
N LEU A 134 -10.81 -10.00 0.44
CA LEU A 134 -10.36 -10.81 -0.70
C LEU A 134 -9.44 -10.00 -1.60
N SER A 135 -8.34 -10.62 -2.03
CA SER A 135 -7.46 -10.12 -3.09
C SER A 135 -7.24 -11.15 -4.20
N VAL A 136 -6.90 -10.67 -5.39
CA VAL A 136 -6.55 -11.47 -6.56
C VAL A 136 -5.27 -10.91 -7.16
N ASN A 137 -4.22 -11.73 -7.29
CA ASN A 137 -2.87 -11.34 -7.73
C ASN A 137 -2.36 -10.12 -6.93
N GLY A 138 -2.59 -10.18 -5.61
CA GLY A 138 -2.29 -9.15 -4.62
C GLY A 138 -3.24 -7.95 -4.58
N LEU A 139 -3.95 -7.66 -5.67
CA LEU A 139 -4.87 -6.52 -5.75
C LEU A 139 -6.15 -6.80 -4.93
N PRO A 140 -6.59 -5.90 -4.03
CA PRO A 140 -7.86 -6.07 -3.33
C PRO A 140 -9.05 -6.11 -4.31
N ALA A 141 -9.86 -7.17 -4.20
CA ALA A 141 -10.95 -7.46 -5.13
C ALA A 141 -12.34 -7.33 -4.50
N GLN A 142 -12.51 -7.67 -3.22
CA GLN A 142 -13.76 -7.44 -2.50
C GLN A 142 -13.54 -7.45 -0.99
N SER A 143 -14.15 -6.52 -0.25
CA SER A 143 -14.35 -6.69 1.20
C SER A 143 -15.80 -7.12 1.43
N LEU A 144 -15.98 -8.25 2.09
CA LEU A 144 -17.28 -8.77 2.53
C LEU A 144 -17.55 -8.31 3.97
N GLY A 145 -18.80 -8.02 4.30
CA GLY A 145 -19.20 -7.68 5.67
C GLY A 145 -19.19 -8.87 6.64
N THR A 146 -19.97 -8.75 7.71
CA THR A 146 -20.00 -9.73 8.81
C THR A 146 -20.32 -11.14 8.34
N ALA A 147 -19.45 -12.10 8.68
CA ALA A 147 -19.53 -13.46 8.16
C ALA A 147 -19.17 -14.52 9.21
N ASN A 148 -20.18 -15.22 9.72
CA ASN A 148 -19.98 -16.42 10.55
C ASN A 148 -20.39 -17.65 9.74
N GLY A 149 -19.56 -18.69 9.69
CA GLY A 149 -19.84 -19.92 8.94
C GLY A 149 -19.32 -19.89 7.50
N VAL A 150 -20.06 -19.31 6.55
CA VAL A 150 -19.67 -19.26 5.13
C VAL A 150 -19.85 -17.87 4.53
N ALA A 151 -18.74 -17.23 4.13
CA ALA A 151 -18.73 -16.02 3.31
C ALA A 151 -18.79 -16.40 1.83
N LYS A 152 -19.45 -15.58 0.99
CA LYS A 152 -19.53 -15.78 -0.46
C LYS A 152 -19.24 -14.49 -1.23
N ALA A 153 -18.49 -14.62 -2.32
CA ALA A 153 -18.12 -13.54 -3.23
C ALA A 153 -18.20 -14.00 -4.69
N VAL A 154 -18.21 -13.03 -5.61
CA VAL A 154 -17.99 -13.26 -7.04
C VAL A 154 -16.92 -12.27 -7.48
N VAL A 155 -15.67 -12.73 -7.48
CA VAL A 155 -14.51 -11.88 -7.79
C VAL A 155 -14.24 -11.90 -9.31
N PRO A 156 -13.88 -10.77 -9.93
CA PRO A 156 -13.41 -10.77 -11.31
C PRO A 156 -12.08 -11.52 -11.40
N LEU A 157 -11.88 -12.23 -12.52
CA LEU A 157 -10.56 -12.73 -12.87
C LEU A 157 -9.80 -11.62 -13.64
N PRO A 158 -8.50 -11.41 -13.37
CA PRO A 158 -7.74 -10.35 -13.98
C PRO A 158 -7.66 -10.49 -15.50
N ALA A 159 -7.57 -9.35 -16.18
CA ALA A 159 -7.32 -9.31 -17.61
C ALA A 159 -5.83 -9.50 -17.90
N GLY A 160 -5.51 -10.25 -18.96
CA GLY A 160 -4.16 -10.55 -19.42
C GLY A 160 -3.59 -11.88 -18.91
N GLU A 161 -4.12 -12.41 -17.81
CA GLU A 161 -3.44 -13.43 -17.01
C GLU A 161 -4.09 -14.82 -17.16
N THR A 162 -3.28 -15.86 -17.38
CA THR A 162 -3.74 -17.27 -17.44
C THR A 162 -3.81 -17.93 -16.07
N GLU A 163 -3.16 -17.37 -15.06
CA GLU A 163 -3.23 -17.77 -13.66
C GLU A 163 -3.82 -16.63 -12.82
N ALA A 164 -4.70 -16.97 -11.88
CA ALA A 164 -5.20 -16.04 -10.87
C ALA A 164 -5.10 -16.67 -9.48
N ARG A 165 -4.28 -16.07 -8.63
CA ARG A 165 -4.08 -16.42 -7.22
C ARG A 165 -5.08 -15.64 -6.37
N LEU A 166 -6.10 -16.35 -5.89
CA LEU A 166 -7.12 -15.81 -4.99
C LEU A 166 -6.62 -15.95 -3.55
N ARG A 167 -6.62 -14.86 -2.78
CA ARG A 167 -6.26 -14.86 -1.36
C ARG A 167 -7.35 -14.19 -0.55
N ALA A 168 -7.50 -14.59 0.70
CA ALA A 168 -8.42 -13.97 1.63
C ALA A 168 -7.88 -13.94 3.06
N VAL A 169 -8.26 -12.92 3.82
CA VAL A 169 -8.08 -12.82 5.28
C VAL A 169 -9.39 -12.40 5.94
N ALA A 170 -9.63 -12.89 7.16
CA ALA A 170 -10.79 -12.52 7.97
C ALA A 170 -10.34 -11.65 9.14
N VAL A 171 -11.12 -10.61 9.47
CA VAL A 171 -10.85 -9.70 10.58
C VAL A 171 -11.96 -9.85 11.61
N ASN A 172 -11.63 -9.95 12.90
CA ASN A 172 -12.65 -10.03 13.97
C ASN A 172 -12.95 -8.65 14.61
N ASP A 173 -13.83 -8.66 15.61
CA ASP A 173 -14.27 -7.46 16.35
C ASP A 173 -13.22 -6.80 17.24
N ARG A 174 -12.02 -7.38 17.33
CA ARG A 174 -10.83 -6.80 17.97
C ARG A 174 -9.76 -6.37 16.97
N GLY A 175 -10.03 -6.48 15.66
CA GLY A 175 -9.04 -6.25 14.62
C GLY A 175 -8.05 -7.41 14.44
N GLN A 176 -8.23 -8.53 15.12
CA GLN A 176 -7.36 -9.70 14.93
C GLN A 176 -7.62 -10.31 13.55
N VAL A 177 -6.55 -10.49 12.78
CA VAL A 177 -6.57 -11.00 11.40
C VAL A 177 -6.26 -12.50 11.38
N SER A 178 -6.93 -13.25 10.51
CA SER A 178 -6.66 -14.67 10.27
C SER A 178 -5.27 -14.91 9.67
N ALA A 179 -4.80 -16.16 9.74
CA ALA A 179 -3.85 -16.65 8.74
C ALA A 179 -4.48 -16.52 7.33
N PRO A 180 -3.69 -16.23 6.29
CA PRO A 180 -4.23 -16.10 4.94
C PRO A 180 -4.67 -17.46 4.39
N ALA A 181 -5.84 -17.48 3.78
CA ALA A 181 -6.26 -18.57 2.90
C ALA A 181 -5.87 -18.21 1.46
N GLN A 182 -5.35 -19.16 0.67
CA GLN A 182 -4.99 -18.95 -0.74
C GLN A 182 -5.37 -20.16 -1.60
N VAL A 183 -5.79 -19.92 -2.85
CA VAL A 183 -5.91 -20.92 -3.93
C VAL A 183 -5.50 -20.30 -5.27
N THR A 184 -4.86 -21.08 -6.14
CA THR A 184 -4.61 -20.72 -7.54
C THR A 184 -5.75 -21.23 -8.42
N VAL A 185 -6.19 -20.45 -9.42
CA VAL A 185 -7.11 -20.89 -10.47
C VAL A 185 -6.57 -20.51 -11.86
N PHE A 186 -6.96 -21.27 -12.88
CA PHE A 186 -6.45 -21.12 -14.24
C PHE A 186 -7.54 -20.70 -15.23
N ALA A 187 -7.27 -19.66 -16.02
CA ALA A 187 -8.21 -19.11 -17.00
C ALA A 187 -8.08 -19.82 -18.35
N SER A 188 -8.70 -21.00 -18.52
CA SER A 188 -8.65 -21.75 -19.77
C SER A 188 -9.62 -21.17 -20.81
N GLY A 189 -9.07 -20.76 -21.96
CA GLY A 189 -9.80 -20.18 -23.09
C GLY A 189 -10.18 -18.69 -22.96
N TYR A 190 -10.18 -18.11 -21.75
CA TYR A 190 -10.46 -16.69 -21.52
C TYR A 190 -9.16 -15.87 -21.37
N GLN A 191 -8.47 -15.64 -22.49
CA GLN A 191 -7.53 -14.52 -22.58
C GLN A 191 -8.31 -13.20 -22.67
N ALA A 192 -8.71 -12.63 -21.53
CA ALA A 192 -9.17 -11.25 -21.52
C ALA A 192 -8.01 -10.34 -21.94
N ARG A 193 -8.19 -9.58 -23.01
CA ARG A 193 -7.28 -8.45 -23.29
C ARG A 193 -7.50 -7.34 -22.26
N LEU A 194 -6.48 -6.53 -22.05
CA LEU A 194 -6.59 -5.34 -21.22
C LEU A 194 -7.63 -4.40 -21.84
N GLY A 195 -8.31 -3.64 -20.99
CA GLY A 195 -9.18 -2.54 -21.41
C GLY A 195 -8.36 -1.30 -21.78
N VAL A 196 -8.99 -0.13 -21.68
CA VAL A 196 -8.30 1.15 -21.91
C VAL A 196 -7.33 1.43 -20.75
N LEU A 197 -6.13 1.92 -21.04
CA LEU A 197 -5.29 2.58 -20.03
C LEU A 197 -5.76 4.03 -19.90
N ARG A 198 -6.24 4.39 -18.70
CA ARG A 198 -6.84 5.70 -18.41
C ARG A 198 -5.90 6.49 -17.52
N VAL A 199 -5.23 7.47 -18.11
CA VAL A 199 -4.21 8.29 -17.45
C VAL A 199 -4.80 9.64 -17.03
N LEU A 200 -4.74 9.96 -15.74
CA LEU A 200 -5.01 11.29 -15.21
C LEU A 200 -3.73 11.81 -14.55
N SER A 201 -3.03 12.73 -15.21
CA SER A 201 -1.81 13.32 -14.67
C SER A 201 -2.04 14.79 -14.31
N ILE A 202 -1.63 15.18 -13.10
CA ILE A 202 -1.89 16.51 -12.54
C ILE A 202 -0.58 17.07 -11.96
N GLY A 203 -0.18 18.26 -12.40
CA GLY A 203 1.09 18.89 -12.00
C GLY A 203 0.96 20.38 -11.74
N LEU A 204 1.37 20.86 -10.56
CA LEU A 204 1.24 22.27 -10.18
C LEU A 204 2.58 22.90 -9.79
N ASN A 205 3.12 23.70 -10.70
CA ASN A 205 4.23 24.61 -10.45
C ASN A 205 3.71 25.95 -9.89
N ARG A 206 2.49 26.36 -10.25
CA ARG A 206 1.90 27.66 -9.90
C ARG A 206 0.51 27.51 -9.30
N TYR A 207 0.19 28.44 -8.41
CA TYR A 207 -1.09 28.53 -7.70
C TYR A 207 -1.68 29.94 -7.90
N ARG A 208 -3.00 30.08 -7.73
CA ARG A 208 -3.73 31.36 -7.85
C ARG A 208 -3.34 32.35 -6.75
N SER A 209 -3.13 31.85 -5.53
CA SER A 209 -2.76 32.67 -4.38
C SER A 209 -1.24 32.93 -4.36
N PRO A 210 -0.79 34.21 -4.33
CA PRO A 210 0.63 34.54 -4.28
C PRO A 210 1.30 34.20 -2.93
N GLY A 211 0.51 33.82 -1.92
CA GLY A 211 1.02 33.33 -0.63
C GLY A 211 1.47 31.87 -0.66
N ILE A 212 1.23 31.14 -1.75
CA ILE A 212 1.70 29.75 -1.93
C ILE A 212 3.01 29.78 -2.73
N PRO A 213 4.13 29.23 -2.19
CA PRO A 213 5.39 29.14 -2.93
C PRO A 213 5.22 28.31 -4.23
N PRO A 214 5.81 28.73 -5.36
CA PRO A 214 5.80 27.92 -6.58
C PRO A 214 6.70 26.69 -6.44
N LEU A 215 6.44 25.68 -7.27
CA LEU A 215 7.28 24.49 -7.47
C LEU A 215 7.92 24.54 -8.87
N SER A 216 9.05 23.86 -9.05
CA SER A 216 9.83 23.90 -10.29
C SER A 216 9.51 22.77 -11.28
N TYR A 217 9.26 21.56 -10.78
CA TYR A 217 9.31 20.33 -11.60
C TYR A 217 7.96 19.63 -11.78
N SER A 218 6.98 19.86 -10.90
CA SER A 218 5.70 19.13 -10.87
C SER A 218 4.93 19.14 -12.21
N VAL A 219 5.04 20.19 -13.01
CA VAL A 219 4.48 20.25 -14.38
C VAL A 219 5.28 19.38 -15.37
N ALA A 220 6.61 19.36 -15.28
CA ALA A 220 7.47 18.51 -16.11
C ALA A 220 7.29 17.03 -15.73
N ASP A 221 7.23 16.73 -14.44
CA ASP A 221 6.94 15.41 -13.86
C ASP A 221 5.61 14.86 -14.38
N ALA A 222 4.53 15.63 -14.24
CA ALA A 222 3.21 15.24 -14.72
C ALA A 222 3.16 15.06 -16.24
N THR A 223 3.89 15.89 -17.00
CA THR A 223 3.96 15.77 -18.47
C THR A 223 4.70 14.50 -18.90
N ALA A 224 5.90 14.27 -18.36
CA ALA A 224 6.73 13.11 -18.71
C ALA A 224 6.07 11.79 -18.30
N MET A 225 5.40 11.74 -17.12
CA MET A 225 4.60 10.58 -16.72
C MET A 225 3.45 10.33 -17.70
N ALA A 226 2.72 11.38 -18.09
CA ALA A 226 1.62 11.27 -19.04
C ALA A 226 2.08 10.86 -20.45
N GLU A 227 3.33 11.15 -20.84
CA GLU A 227 3.93 10.70 -22.10
C GLU A 227 4.42 9.26 -22.04
N ALA A 228 5.12 8.87 -20.97
CA ALA A 228 5.57 7.49 -20.75
C ALA A 228 4.40 6.49 -20.72
N LEU A 229 3.26 6.89 -20.13
CA LEU A 229 2.04 6.09 -20.09
C LEU A 229 1.26 6.10 -21.42
N ALA A 230 1.28 7.22 -22.17
CA ALA A 230 0.71 7.25 -23.53
C ALA A 230 1.44 6.30 -24.48
N ALA A 231 2.74 6.10 -24.29
CA ALA A 231 3.58 5.17 -25.04
C ALA A 231 3.39 3.68 -24.67
N GLN A 232 2.21 3.29 -24.17
CA GLN A 232 1.83 1.91 -23.79
C GLN A 232 0.63 1.34 -24.58
N GLY A 233 0.11 2.09 -25.56
CA GLY A 233 -0.97 1.64 -26.45
C GLY A 233 -0.47 0.96 -27.74
N LYS A 234 -1.41 0.35 -28.46
CA LYS A 234 -1.26 -0.28 -29.80
C LYS A 234 -0.42 -1.56 -29.81
N ASP A 235 0.90 -1.44 -29.96
CA ASP A 235 1.85 -2.54 -30.14
C ASP A 235 2.39 -3.06 -28.79
N LYS A 236 1.63 -2.77 -27.73
CA LYS A 236 1.90 -2.91 -26.30
C LYS A 236 0.59 -3.35 -25.61
N PRO A 237 0.52 -3.62 -24.29
CA PRO A 237 -0.50 -4.53 -23.78
C PRO A 237 -1.91 -3.91 -23.73
N TYR A 238 -2.03 -2.59 -23.91
CA TYR A 238 -3.31 -1.89 -24.00
C TYR A 238 -3.72 -1.60 -25.46
N PRO A 239 -4.97 -1.91 -25.86
CA PRO A 239 -5.48 -1.53 -27.18
C PRO A 239 -5.57 -0.01 -27.38
N GLU A 240 -5.79 0.75 -26.30
CA GLU A 240 -5.99 2.20 -26.33
C GLU A 240 -5.48 2.85 -25.02
N VAL A 241 -5.03 4.11 -25.11
CA VAL A 241 -4.69 4.94 -23.95
C VAL A 241 -5.45 6.26 -24.02
N GLU A 242 -6.34 6.51 -23.06
CA GLU A 242 -7.01 7.80 -22.85
C GLU A 242 -6.21 8.64 -21.86
N ARG A 243 -5.82 9.86 -22.25
CA ARG A 243 -4.92 10.73 -21.46
C ARG A 243 -5.54 12.08 -21.14
N THR A 244 -5.71 12.37 -19.85
CA THR A 244 -5.98 13.71 -19.31
C THR A 244 -4.73 14.24 -18.60
N LEU A 245 -4.28 15.44 -18.98
CA LEU A 245 -3.18 16.16 -18.32
C LEU A 245 -3.71 17.52 -17.86
N LEU A 246 -3.55 17.84 -16.58
CA LEU A 246 -3.95 19.13 -15.98
C LEU A 246 -2.72 19.81 -15.36
N CYS A 247 -2.34 20.96 -15.90
CA CYS A 247 -1.18 21.72 -15.41
C CYS A 247 -1.54 23.15 -14.98
N ASP A 248 -0.92 23.61 -13.89
CA ASP A 248 -1.13 24.94 -13.28
C ASP A 248 -2.62 25.36 -13.28
N ALA A 249 -3.01 26.39 -14.03
CA ALA A 249 -4.37 26.92 -14.06
C ALA A 249 -5.44 25.91 -14.52
N GLN A 250 -5.06 24.85 -15.25
CA GLN A 250 -5.97 23.77 -15.63
C GLN A 250 -6.20 22.78 -14.48
N ALA A 251 -5.28 22.68 -13.52
CA ALA A 251 -5.38 21.85 -12.31
C ALA A 251 -6.16 22.55 -11.18
N ASN A 252 -7.21 23.28 -11.53
CA ASN A 252 -8.18 23.86 -10.59
C ASN A 252 -9.15 22.78 -10.06
N LEU A 253 -9.78 23.03 -8.90
CA LEU A 253 -10.57 22.00 -8.21
C LEU A 253 -11.76 21.50 -9.05
N ALA A 254 -12.38 22.38 -9.83
CA ALA A 254 -13.50 22.00 -10.71
C ALA A 254 -13.06 21.04 -11.83
N ASN A 255 -11.96 21.32 -12.52
CA ASN A 255 -11.41 20.45 -13.57
C ASN A 255 -10.94 19.10 -13.00
N VAL A 256 -10.31 19.10 -11.83
CA VAL A 256 -9.89 17.87 -11.13
C VAL A 256 -11.11 17.01 -10.79
N ALA A 257 -12.18 17.61 -10.26
CA ALA A 257 -13.44 16.91 -9.99
C ALA A 257 -14.09 16.35 -11.28
N VAL A 258 -14.11 17.12 -12.38
CA VAL A 258 -14.61 16.66 -13.68
C VAL A 258 -13.80 15.46 -14.20
N ALA A 259 -12.48 15.48 -14.10
CA ALA A 259 -11.62 14.37 -14.52
C ALA A 259 -11.88 13.09 -13.70
N LEU A 260 -12.08 13.21 -12.37
CA LEU A 260 -12.43 12.08 -11.50
C LEU A 260 -13.84 11.52 -11.83
N GLN A 261 -14.82 12.38 -12.15
CA GLN A 261 -16.13 11.92 -12.62
C GLN A 261 -16.05 11.24 -13.99
N ALA A 262 -15.18 11.69 -14.90
CA ALA A 262 -14.95 11.03 -16.19
C ALA A 262 -14.33 9.62 -16.01
N LEU A 263 -13.37 9.46 -15.10
CA LEU A 263 -12.83 8.14 -14.73
C LEU A 263 -13.93 7.21 -14.18
N LYS A 264 -14.76 7.71 -13.25
CA LYS A 264 -15.93 6.97 -12.72
C LYS A 264 -16.92 6.58 -13.82
N ALA A 265 -17.22 7.50 -14.74
CA ALA A 265 -18.20 7.27 -15.81
C ALA A 265 -17.70 6.29 -16.88
N HIS A 266 -16.40 6.31 -17.23
CA HIS A 266 -15.86 5.61 -18.39
C HIS A 266 -15.05 4.34 -18.07
N ALA A 267 -14.48 4.20 -16.87
CA ALA A 267 -13.71 3.00 -16.51
C ALA A 267 -14.58 1.72 -16.50
N ARG A 268 -14.04 0.63 -17.04
CA ARG A 268 -14.66 -0.71 -17.10
C ARG A 268 -13.77 -1.75 -16.42
N ALA A 269 -14.31 -2.92 -16.08
CA ALA A 269 -13.63 -3.91 -15.24
C ALA A 269 -12.28 -4.46 -15.78
N ASN A 270 -12.00 -4.34 -17.09
CA ASN A 270 -10.71 -4.70 -17.70
C ASN A 270 -9.75 -3.51 -17.84
N ASP A 271 -10.23 -2.27 -17.69
CA ASP A 271 -9.41 -1.06 -17.84
C ASP A 271 -8.40 -0.96 -16.70
N THR A 272 -7.33 -0.20 -16.93
CA THR A 272 -6.37 0.21 -15.90
C THR A 272 -6.43 1.72 -15.77
N VAL A 273 -6.47 2.23 -14.54
CA VAL A 273 -6.43 3.67 -14.26
C VAL A 273 -5.11 4.01 -13.57
N VAL A 274 -4.39 4.99 -14.10
CA VAL A 274 -3.18 5.54 -13.47
C VAL A 274 -3.40 7.01 -13.20
N ILE A 275 -3.33 7.42 -11.93
CA ILE A 275 -3.48 8.80 -11.49
C ILE A 275 -2.14 9.29 -10.95
N PHE A 276 -1.52 10.25 -11.63
CA PHE A 276 -0.30 10.90 -11.17
C PHE A 276 -0.60 12.28 -10.60
N LEU A 277 -0.03 12.60 -9.44
CA LEU A 277 -0.25 13.85 -8.71
C LEU A 277 1.10 14.43 -8.27
N ALA A 278 1.47 15.60 -8.78
CA ALA A 278 2.62 16.37 -8.30
C ALA A 278 2.22 17.79 -7.92
N GLY A 279 2.59 18.22 -6.71
CA GLY A 279 2.16 19.50 -6.14
C GLY A 279 2.34 19.56 -4.62
N HIS A 280 1.77 20.56 -3.98
CA HIS A 280 1.81 20.70 -2.52
C HIS A 280 0.81 19.76 -1.82
N GLY A 281 1.31 19.02 -0.83
CA GLY A 281 0.50 18.33 0.18
C GLY A 281 0.35 19.18 1.46
N ILE A 282 -0.88 19.24 2.00
CA ILE A 282 -1.23 20.00 3.21
C ILE A 282 -1.96 19.08 4.20
N SER A 283 -1.49 19.02 5.45
CA SER A 283 -2.21 18.35 6.56
C SER A 283 -2.87 19.39 7.46
N LYS A 284 -4.17 19.29 7.72
CA LYS A 284 -4.87 20.20 8.64
C LYS A 284 -5.87 19.39 9.48
N ALA A 285 -5.63 19.33 10.80
CA ALA A 285 -6.47 18.66 11.78
C ALA A 285 -6.78 17.17 11.46
N GLY A 286 -5.76 16.38 11.12
CA GLY A 286 -5.90 14.95 10.81
C GLY A 286 -6.36 14.63 9.38
N GLU A 287 -6.74 15.64 8.58
CA GLU A 287 -7.12 15.47 7.18
C GLU A 287 -5.99 15.93 6.24
N PHE A 288 -5.75 15.16 5.18
CA PHE A 288 -4.83 15.52 4.09
C PHE A 288 -5.56 16.15 2.91
N TYR A 289 -4.89 17.11 2.26
CA TYR A 289 -5.37 17.83 1.10
C TYR A 289 -4.28 17.92 0.04
N PHE A 290 -4.62 17.61 -1.22
CA PHE A 290 -3.79 17.93 -2.38
C PHE A 290 -4.11 19.34 -2.89
N GLY A 291 -3.10 20.20 -2.97
CA GLY A 291 -3.25 21.59 -3.41
C GLY A 291 -3.62 21.71 -4.88
N THR A 292 -4.83 22.16 -5.18
CA THR A 292 -5.23 22.53 -6.55
C THR A 292 -4.82 23.97 -6.85
N TYR A 293 -4.99 24.43 -8.09
CA TYR A 293 -4.64 25.79 -8.50
C TYR A 293 -5.31 26.87 -7.62
N ASP A 294 -6.51 26.60 -7.10
CA ASP A 294 -7.27 27.55 -6.30
C ASP A 294 -6.85 27.63 -4.82
N LEU A 295 -5.85 26.82 -4.41
CA LEU A 295 -5.44 26.58 -3.02
C LEU A 295 -5.42 27.84 -2.14
N ASP A 296 -6.24 27.78 -1.10
CA ASP A 296 -6.36 28.79 -0.05
C ASP A 296 -6.28 28.09 1.32
N LEU A 297 -5.27 28.45 2.12
CA LEU A 297 -4.96 27.82 3.41
C LEU A 297 -6.05 28.05 4.47
N GLU A 298 -6.82 29.12 4.33
CA GLU A 298 -7.97 29.41 5.19
C GLU A 298 -9.19 28.60 4.76
N ARG A 299 -9.30 28.25 3.47
CA ARG A 299 -10.50 27.64 2.85
C ARG A 299 -10.23 26.31 2.13
N LEU A 300 -9.32 25.47 2.66
CA LEU A 300 -8.87 24.20 2.06
C LEU A 300 -10.04 23.32 1.56
N GLU A 301 -11.09 23.16 2.36
CA GLU A 301 -12.28 22.34 2.06
C GLU A 301 -13.01 22.73 0.75
N THR A 302 -12.76 23.93 0.23
CA THR A 302 -13.40 24.47 -0.99
C THR A 302 -12.40 24.85 -2.09
N THR A 303 -11.10 24.61 -1.89
CA THR A 303 -10.01 25.06 -2.78
C THR A 303 -8.90 24.02 -2.99
N ALA A 304 -8.85 22.99 -2.15
CA ALA A 304 -7.94 21.86 -2.25
C ALA A 304 -8.73 20.55 -2.37
N LEU A 305 -8.13 19.52 -2.95
CA LEU A 305 -8.75 18.19 -3.06
C LEU A 305 -8.58 17.47 -1.71
N ASN A 306 -9.64 17.38 -0.91
CA ASN A 306 -9.65 16.59 0.32
C ASN A 306 -9.43 15.10 -0.01
N TRP A 307 -8.52 14.45 0.70
CA TRP A 307 -8.10 13.08 0.40
C TRP A 307 -9.17 12.02 0.67
N ARG A 308 -10.10 12.27 1.59
CA ARG A 308 -11.27 11.43 1.89
C ARG A 308 -12.25 11.41 0.71
N ASP A 309 -12.42 12.54 0.03
CA ASP A 309 -13.28 12.65 -1.16
C ASP A 309 -12.61 12.11 -2.42
N PHE A 310 -11.28 12.26 -2.53
CA PHE A 310 -10.49 11.52 -3.52
C PHE A 310 -10.65 10.00 -3.32
N ALA A 311 -10.49 9.49 -2.10
CA ALA A 311 -10.69 8.07 -1.78
C ALA A 311 -12.11 7.56 -2.11
N ARG A 312 -13.14 8.37 -1.85
CA ARG A 312 -14.53 8.07 -2.28
C ARG A 312 -14.61 7.95 -3.81
N ALA A 313 -14.01 8.87 -4.56
CA ALA A 313 -13.96 8.78 -6.02
C ALA A 313 -13.20 7.54 -6.52
N LEU A 314 -12.08 7.16 -5.91
CA LEU A 314 -11.31 5.95 -6.28
C LEU A 314 -12.09 4.64 -6.08
N ARG A 315 -12.90 4.58 -5.01
CA ARG A 315 -13.78 3.44 -4.70
C ARG A 315 -14.86 3.24 -5.76
N ASP A 316 -15.38 4.35 -6.29
CA ASP A 316 -16.46 4.37 -7.29
C ASP A 316 -15.98 4.09 -8.73
N ILE A 317 -14.67 4.03 -8.98
CA ILE A 317 -14.10 3.68 -10.29
C ILE A 317 -14.39 2.21 -10.62
N GLY A 318 -14.95 1.97 -11.82
CA GLY A 318 -15.40 0.67 -12.32
C GLY A 318 -14.32 -0.38 -12.65
N THR A 319 -13.09 -0.20 -12.18
CA THR A 319 -12.00 -1.20 -12.23
C THR A 319 -11.31 -1.29 -10.87
N PHE A 320 -10.78 -2.46 -10.55
CA PHE A 320 -9.92 -2.70 -9.39
C PHE A 320 -8.46 -2.30 -9.67
N ARG A 321 -8.09 -2.19 -10.95
CA ARG A 321 -6.74 -1.85 -11.42
C ARG A 321 -6.54 -0.33 -11.41
N VAL A 322 -6.60 0.28 -10.23
CA VAL A 322 -6.34 1.72 -10.02
C VAL A 322 -5.03 1.89 -9.27
N LEU A 323 -4.11 2.61 -9.91
CA LEU A 323 -2.81 3.01 -9.40
C LEU A 323 -2.77 4.52 -9.20
N VAL A 324 -2.41 4.99 -8.01
CA VAL A 324 -2.11 6.39 -7.72
C VAL A 324 -0.61 6.54 -7.44
N LEU A 325 0.00 7.57 -8.03
CA LEU A 325 1.41 7.94 -7.89
C LEU A 325 1.48 9.39 -7.39
N ALA A 326 1.75 9.60 -6.10
CA ALA A 326 1.72 10.93 -5.47
C ALA A 326 3.14 11.46 -5.17
N ASP A 327 3.66 12.32 -6.06
CA ASP A 327 4.87 13.14 -5.85
C ASP A 327 4.49 14.48 -5.15
N THR A 328 3.89 14.34 -3.96
CA THR A 328 3.38 15.48 -3.19
C THR A 328 4.45 15.98 -2.22
N CYS A 329 5.06 17.13 -2.54
CA CYS A 329 5.96 17.82 -1.63
C CYS A 329 5.20 18.35 -0.42
N HIS A 330 5.76 18.21 0.79
CA HIS A 330 5.27 18.98 1.92
C HIS A 330 5.59 20.46 1.68
N ALA A 331 4.57 21.32 1.75
CA ALA A 331 4.75 22.77 1.76
C ALA A 331 5.45 23.18 3.07
N GLY A 332 6.78 23.12 3.09
CA GLY A 332 7.61 23.09 4.30
C GLY A 332 7.34 24.26 5.26
N GLY A 333 6.64 23.97 6.36
CA GLY A 333 6.29 24.94 7.41
C GLY A 333 4.96 25.67 7.23
N ILE A 334 4.16 25.37 6.19
CA ILE A 334 2.94 26.14 5.89
C ILE A 334 1.71 25.71 6.72
N VAL A 335 1.52 24.42 7.00
CA VAL A 335 0.71 23.89 8.14
C VAL A 335 0.78 22.35 8.19
N GLY A 336 0.72 21.79 9.40
CA GLY A 336 0.58 20.35 9.66
C GLY A 336 1.88 19.60 9.96
N SER A 337 1.75 18.44 10.65
CA SER A 337 2.85 17.49 10.86
C SER A 337 2.83 16.40 9.79
N SER A 338 4.00 16.11 9.23
CA SER A 338 4.21 15.18 8.11
C SER A 338 3.75 13.73 8.41
N GLY A 339 3.80 13.30 9.67
CA GLY A 339 3.41 11.94 10.07
C GLY A 339 1.95 11.57 9.82
N GLU A 340 1.06 12.56 9.67
CA GLU A 340 -0.35 12.27 9.33
C GLU A 340 -0.53 11.84 7.87
N GLN A 341 0.37 12.27 6.95
CA GLN A 341 0.16 12.12 5.50
C GLN A 341 0.26 10.65 5.06
N ALA A 342 1.34 9.96 5.39
CA ALA A 342 1.57 8.59 4.91
C ALA A 342 0.56 7.60 5.53
N HIS A 343 0.24 7.75 6.82
CA HIS A 343 -0.87 7.05 7.46
C HIS A 343 -2.22 7.25 6.73
N VAL A 344 -2.55 8.47 6.29
CA VAL A 344 -3.78 8.75 5.53
C VAL A 344 -3.71 8.19 4.10
N LEU A 345 -2.54 8.23 3.46
CA LEU A 345 -2.31 7.65 2.12
C LEU A 345 -2.45 6.11 2.12
N ARG A 346 -1.85 5.43 3.10
CA ARG A 346 -1.97 3.97 3.31
C ARG A 346 -3.42 3.57 3.58
N ARG A 347 -4.14 4.29 4.45
CA ARG A 347 -5.57 4.07 4.72
C ARG A 347 -6.44 4.12 3.47
N VAL A 348 -6.13 4.93 2.46
CA VAL A 348 -6.90 4.92 1.21
C VAL A 348 -6.73 3.61 0.45
N SER A 349 -5.55 2.99 0.49
CA SER A 349 -5.37 1.66 -0.09
C SER A 349 -6.23 0.62 0.64
N ASP A 350 -6.18 0.63 1.98
CA ASP A 350 -6.95 -0.27 2.84
C ASP A 350 -8.47 -0.09 2.71
N ASP A 351 -8.95 1.16 2.66
CA ASP A 351 -10.39 1.50 2.65
C ASP A 351 -11.05 1.35 1.28
N THR A 352 -10.29 1.54 0.18
CA THR A 352 -10.84 1.55 -1.19
C THR A 352 -10.50 0.31 -2.00
N GLY A 353 -9.51 -0.47 -1.56
CA GLY A 353 -8.98 -1.60 -2.31
C GLY A 353 -8.29 -1.18 -3.61
N ARG A 354 -7.69 0.01 -3.65
CA ARG A 354 -6.86 0.55 -4.75
C ARG A 354 -5.40 0.67 -4.30
N LEU A 355 -4.49 0.93 -5.22
CA LEU A 355 -3.06 1.05 -4.92
C LEU A 355 -2.64 2.53 -4.90
N VAL A 356 -2.08 2.99 -3.77
CA VAL A 356 -1.61 4.38 -3.62
C VAL A 356 -0.13 4.41 -3.21
N PHE A 357 0.75 4.82 -4.12
CA PHE A 357 2.15 5.11 -3.87
C PHE A 357 2.32 6.58 -3.43
N SER A 358 3.22 6.86 -2.50
CA SER A 358 3.70 8.22 -2.23
C SER A 358 5.21 8.34 -2.34
N ALA A 359 5.68 9.49 -2.82
CA ALA A 359 7.10 9.78 -3.04
C ALA A 359 7.95 9.83 -1.77
N SER A 360 7.33 10.10 -0.61
CA SER A 360 8.00 10.26 0.67
C SER A 360 7.24 9.60 1.81
N ARG A 361 7.99 9.22 2.86
CA ARG A 361 7.50 8.83 4.18
C ARG A 361 7.19 10.03 5.08
N GLU A 362 6.58 9.71 6.22
CA GLU A 362 6.13 10.55 7.34
C GLU A 362 6.98 11.74 7.82
N ASN A 363 8.25 11.92 7.40
CA ASN A 363 9.09 13.04 7.85
C ASN A 363 10.05 13.58 6.77
N GLU A 364 9.85 13.25 5.49
CA GLU A 364 10.83 13.51 4.43
C GLU A 364 10.25 14.38 3.30
N PRO A 365 10.92 15.47 2.88
CA PRO A 365 10.50 16.25 1.71
C PRO A 365 10.78 15.46 0.42
N SER A 366 9.97 15.68 -0.63
CA SER A 366 10.33 15.21 -1.98
C SER A 366 11.33 16.17 -2.63
N PHE A 367 12.42 15.65 -3.19
CA PHE A 367 13.48 16.44 -3.82
C PHE A 367 13.32 16.44 -5.34
N GLY A 368 13.47 17.62 -5.96
CA GLY A 368 13.61 17.76 -7.41
C GLY A 368 14.97 18.32 -7.78
N PHE A 369 15.59 17.75 -8.81
CA PHE A 369 16.97 18.03 -9.21
C PHE A 369 17.01 18.80 -10.53
N ALA A 370 17.77 19.89 -10.57
CA ALA A 370 17.89 20.73 -11.77
C ALA A 370 18.60 20.00 -12.91
N GLU A 371 19.49 19.08 -12.56
CA GLU A 371 20.29 18.22 -13.43
C GLU A 371 19.46 17.10 -14.08
N LEU A 372 18.33 16.74 -13.46
CA LEU A 372 17.41 15.68 -13.94
C LEU A 372 16.15 16.27 -14.57
N GLY A 373 15.81 17.53 -14.28
CA GLY A 373 14.56 18.19 -14.70
C GLY A 373 13.30 17.69 -13.98
N HIS A 374 13.47 16.83 -12.97
CA HIS A 374 12.41 16.01 -12.39
C HIS A 374 12.50 15.85 -10.87
N GLY A 375 11.37 15.51 -10.25
CA GLY A 375 11.31 14.94 -8.90
C GLY A 375 12.01 13.57 -8.82
N ALA A 376 12.65 13.26 -7.69
CA ALA A 376 13.43 12.03 -7.49
C ALA A 376 12.59 10.76 -7.68
N PHE A 377 11.37 10.77 -7.15
CA PHE A 377 10.39 9.69 -7.29
C PHE A 377 9.91 9.55 -8.73
N THR A 378 9.54 10.67 -9.37
CA THR A 378 9.17 10.67 -10.79
C THR A 378 10.30 10.16 -11.70
N GLN A 379 11.54 10.60 -11.49
CA GLN A 379 12.71 10.10 -12.24
C GLN A 379 12.90 8.59 -12.03
N ALA A 380 12.85 8.10 -10.78
CA ALA A 380 13.02 6.68 -10.48
C ALA A 380 11.94 5.80 -11.14
N ILE A 381 10.69 6.28 -11.22
CA ILE A 381 9.64 5.61 -11.99
C ILE A 381 9.98 5.66 -13.49
N LEU A 382 10.24 6.83 -14.06
CA LEU A 382 10.56 6.99 -15.48
C LEU A 382 11.76 6.15 -15.92
N GLU A 383 12.73 5.91 -15.04
CA GLU A 383 13.83 4.96 -15.26
C GLU A 383 13.37 3.50 -15.21
N ALA A 384 12.55 3.10 -14.23
CA ALA A 384 11.97 1.76 -14.18
C ALA A 384 11.23 1.39 -15.49
N LEU A 385 10.38 2.31 -15.98
CA LEU A 385 9.57 2.11 -17.18
C LEU A 385 10.37 2.04 -18.49
N ARG A 386 11.67 2.35 -18.47
CA ARG A 386 12.58 2.31 -19.63
C ARG A 386 13.36 1.00 -19.76
N GLY A 387 13.09 0.00 -18.92
CA GLY A 387 13.80 -1.29 -18.95
C GLY A 387 14.33 -1.73 -17.57
N PRO A 388 15.11 -0.90 -16.84
CA PRO A 388 15.69 -1.27 -15.55
C PRO A 388 14.72 -1.71 -14.44
N GLY A 389 13.42 -1.43 -14.56
CA GLY A 389 12.37 -1.88 -13.65
C GLY A 389 11.79 -3.26 -13.97
N ASP A 390 12.14 -3.86 -15.11
CA ASP A 390 11.84 -5.24 -15.48
C ASP A 390 13.00 -6.12 -14.97
N ALA A 391 12.75 -6.86 -13.89
CA ALA A 391 13.77 -7.59 -13.15
C ALA A 391 13.81 -9.07 -13.55
N ASN A 392 12.67 -9.64 -13.92
CA ASN A 392 12.57 -11.03 -14.40
C ASN A 392 12.89 -11.18 -15.91
N ARG A 393 12.83 -10.09 -16.70
CA ARG A 393 13.00 -10.00 -18.15
C ARG A 393 11.88 -10.65 -18.97
N ASP A 394 10.64 -10.54 -18.51
CA ASP A 394 9.45 -10.96 -19.26
C ASP A 394 8.96 -9.92 -20.28
N GLY A 395 9.49 -8.69 -20.24
CA GLY A 395 9.11 -7.58 -21.12
C GLY A 395 8.10 -6.62 -20.49
N ALA A 396 7.77 -6.78 -19.21
CA ALA A 396 6.87 -5.93 -18.46
C ALA A 396 7.47 -5.43 -17.13
N VAL A 397 6.76 -4.49 -16.51
CA VAL A 397 7.03 -4.03 -15.14
C VAL A 397 5.81 -4.36 -14.30
N SER A 398 5.96 -5.30 -13.36
CA SER A 398 4.95 -5.59 -12.33
C SER A 398 4.84 -4.46 -11.31
N TYR A 399 3.80 -4.51 -10.46
CA TYR A 399 3.73 -3.64 -9.29
C TYR A 399 4.93 -3.86 -8.37
N GLY A 400 5.26 -5.13 -8.10
CA GLY A 400 6.27 -5.52 -7.13
C GLY A 400 7.69 -5.20 -7.59
N GLU A 401 7.97 -5.27 -8.89
CA GLU A 401 9.26 -4.83 -9.43
C GLU A 401 9.38 -3.30 -9.47
N LEU A 402 8.32 -2.56 -9.81
CA LEU A 402 8.29 -1.11 -9.65
C LEU A 402 8.58 -0.72 -8.19
N THR A 403 7.94 -1.40 -7.23
CA THR A 403 8.19 -1.24 -5.79
C THR A 403 9.64 -1.55 -5.41
N ARG A 404 10.21 -2.65 -5.91
CA ARG A 404 11.63 -3.03 -5.73
C ARG A 404 12.60 -2.01 -6.30
N TYR A 405 12.31 -1.42 -7.47
CA TYR A 405 13.21 -0.50 -8.15
C TYR A 405 13.17 0.91 -7.54
N VAL A 406 11.96 1.46 -7.37
CA VAL A 406 11.77 2.87 -6.99
C VAL A 406 12.22 3.13 -5.55
N SER A 407 11.97 2.21 -4.60
CA SER A 407 12.43 2.35 -3.20
C SER A 407 13.94 2.67 -3.07
N PRO A 408 14.87 1.78 -3.50
CA PRO A 408 16.30 2.03 -3.39
C PRO A 408 16.79 3.10 -4.37
N ARG A 409 16.15 3.27 -5.53
CA ARG A 409 16.58 4.27 -6.51
C ARG A 409 16.31 5.70 -6.04
N VAL A 410 15.18 5.97 -5.41
CA VAL A 410 14.91 7.29 -4.80
C VAL A 410 15.86 7.56 -3.63
N ALA A 411 16.11 6.55 -2.78
CA ALA A 411 17.11 6.68 -1.72
C ALA A 411 18.52 6.95 -2.28
N GLN A 412 18.91 6.30 -3.40
CA GLN A 412 20.19 6.56 -4.07
C GLN A 412 20.25 7.98 -4.67
N LEU A 413 19.20 8.42 -5.37
CA LEU A 413 19.13 9.75 -5.99
C LEU A 413 19.15 10.88 -4.95
N THR A 414 18.69 10.62 -3.72
CA THR A 414 18.57 11.62 -2.64
C THR A 414 19.56 11.46 -1.50
N GLU A 415 20.59 10.62 -1.66
CA GLU A 415 21.60 10.34 -0.62
C GLU A 415 20.98 9.86 0.72
N GLY A 416 19.91 9.07 0.65
CA GLY A 416 19.17 8.55 1.80
C GLY A 416 18.23 9.55 2.48
N ARG A 417 17.93 10.69 1.84
CA ARG A 417 17.09 11.77 2.41
C ARG A 417 15.60 11.65 2.05
N GLN A 418 15.25 10.75 1.15
CA GLN A 418 13.87 10.47 0.74
C GLN A 418 13.67 8.97 0.50
N HIS A 419 12.63 8.42 1.11
CA HIS A 419 12.19 7.05 0.98
C HIS A 419 10.70 7.06 0.59
N PRO A 420 10.30 6.45 -0.53
CA PRO A 420 8.89 6.28 -0.88
C PRO A 420 8.14 5.43 0.15
N GLU A 421 6.84 5.68 0.30
CA GLU A 421 5.92 4.75 0.97
C GLU A 421 5.05 4.04 -0.07
N LEU A 422 5.03 2.71 0.05
CA LEU A 422 4.56 1.78 -0.97
C LEU A 422 3.73 0.73 -0.23
N PRO A 423 2.42 0.60 -0.49
CA PRO A 423 1.60 -0.36 0.23
C PRO A 423 2.10 -1.79 -0.05
N LEU A 424 2.12 -2.61 0.99
CA LEU A 424 2.49 -4.02 0.84
C LEU A 424 1.38 -4.74 0.09
N VAL A 425 1.55 -4.86 -1.23
CA VAL A 425 0.83 -5.84 -2.05
C VAL A 425 1.35 -7.21 -1.68
N ASP A 426 0.76 -7.70 -0.59
CA ASP A 426 0.87 -9.03 0.00
C ASP A 426 2.28 -9.69 0.00
N PRO A 427 2.98 -9.70 1.15
CA PRO A 427 4.36 -10.22 1.22
C PRO A 427 4.47 -11.75 1.07
N ASP A 428 3.37 -12.49 0.92
CA ASP A 428 3.35 -13.90 0.52
C ASP A 428 3.57 -14.12 -1.00
N LEU A 429 3.53 -13.05 -1.81
CA LEU A 429 3.60 -13.14 -3.26
C LEU A 429 5.05 -13.10 -3.80
N PRO A 430 5.39 -13.95 -4.79
CA PRO A 430 6.37 -13.57 -5.80
C PRO A 430 5.97 -12.23 -6.39
N LEU A 431 6.91 -11.29 -6.50
CA LEU A 431 6.60 -9.92 -6.89
C LEU A 431 6.21 -9.85 -8.38
N ASP A 432 6.75 -10.80 -9.12
CA ASP A 432 6.45 -11.31 -10.45
C ASP A 432 4.94 -11.67 -10.62
N ASP A 433 4.26 -12.17 -9.56
CA ASP A 433 2.83 -12.53 -9.56
C ASP A 433 1.91 -11.30 -9.32
N THR A 434 2.47 -10.09 -9.24
CA THR A 434 1.68 -8.87 -9.09
C THR A 434 1.42 -8.27 -10.46
N PHE A 435 0.17 -7.88 -10.70
CA PHE A 435 -0.34 -7.51 -12.03
C PHE A 435 0.60 -6.60 -12.86
N ALA A 436 1.08 -7.12 -13.99
CA ALA A 436 2.00 -6.47 -14.93
C ALA A 436 1.32 -5.36 -15.76
N TRP A 437 1.64 -4.09 -15.49
CA TRP A 437 0.82 -2.94 -15.89
C TRP A 437 1.44 -2.07 -16.99
N ILE A 438 2.70 -2.32 -17.37
CA ILE A 438 3.46 -1.61 -18.40
C ILE A 438 4.40 -2.59 -19.11
N THR A 439 4.60 -2.42 -20.42
CA THR A 439 5.70 -3.08 -21.16
C THR A 439 6.92 -2.18 -21.32
N THR A 440 8.10 -2.78 -21.17
CA THR A 440 9.40 -2.14 -21.41
C THR A 440 9.64 -1.89 -22.92
N PRO A 441 10.70 -1.15 -23.30
CA PRO A 441 11.00 -0.82 -24.70
C PRO A 441 11.66 -1.95 -25.51
#